data_AF-A0A2E7W660-F1
#
_entry.id   AF-A0A2E7W660-F1
#
_cell.length_a   1.000
_cell.length_b   1.000
_cell.length_c   1.000
_cell.angle_alpha   90.00
_cell.angle_beta   90.00
_cell.angle_gamma   90.00
#
_symmetry.space_group_name_H-M   'P 1'
#
loop_
_entity.id
_entity.type
_entity.pdbx_description
1 polymer ?
#
loop_
_entity_poly.entity_id
_entity_poly.type
_entity_poly.pdbx_seq_one_letter_code
_entity_poly.pdbx_strand_id
1 'polypeptide(L)'
;MALNHVVRHKLIDRVFHWLMAGAMITLVLTGLCPIFGIELNWVQIHWIAGILLTVIIIFHIVRSVLRYNLLSIWVGPVEIYKFLISLRQGVVIRPGKYSIAQRLMHNAVTIFSLVAILTGLLLLLRIDTPLWERDPYILSQSAWGLVYVLHGLAALVFVTIILVHIYFAIRPEKLFYLRSMVLGWITKDELSESHDPLLWKVDEESEQ
;
A
#
# COMPACT_ATOMS: atom_id res chain seq x y z
N MET A 1 -13.60 32.69 12.84
CA MET A 1 -14.12 31.39 12.35
C MET A 1 -13.00 30.39 12.53
N ALA A 2 -12.99 29.63 13.62
CA ALA A 2 -11.92 28.67 13.90
C ALA A 2 -11.88 27.63 12.76
N LEU A 3 -10.70 27.28 12.27
CA LEU A 3 -10.55 26.30 11.21
C LEU A 3 -11.11 24.96 11.71
N ASN A 4 -12.26 24.54 11.19
CA ASN A 4 -12.93 23.28 11.54
C ASN A 4 -12.20 22.04 10.97
N HIS A 5 -10.89 22.14 10.74
CA HIS A 5 -10.08 21.13 10.06
C HIS A 5 -9.03 20.54 11.01
N VAL A 6 -8.81 19.24 10.87
CA VAL A 6 -7.79 18.47 11.58
C VAL A 6 -6.84 17.88 10.56
N VAL A 7 -5.52 18.03 10.79
CA VAL A 7 -4.49 17.43 9.93
C VAL A 7 -4.50 15.91 10.11
N ARG A 8 -4.93 15.18 9.08
CA ARG A 8 -4.95 13.72 9.08
C ARG A 8 -3.63 13.13 8.54
N HIS A 9 -3.11 13.72 7.46
CA HIS A 9 -1.93 13.27 6.74
C HIS A 9 -0.97 14.43 6.47
N LYS A 10 0.29 14.29 6.93
CA LYS A 10 1.33 15.29 6.65
C LYS A 10 1.65 15.31 5.15
N LEU A 11 2.17 16.43 4.64
CA LEU A 11 2.52 16.57 3.22
C LEU A 11 3.45 15.44 2.75
N ILE A 12 4.47 15.13 3.54
CA ILE A 12 5.42 14.06 3.24
C ILE A 12 4.71 12.71 3.05
N ASP A 13 3.74 12.37 3.91
CA ASP A 13 2.99 11.10 3.82
C ASP A 13 2.15 11.04 2.54
N ARG A 14 1.59 12.19 2.13
CA ARG A 14 0.83 12.32 0.89
C ARG A 14 1.71 12.13 -0.35
N VAL A 15 2.86 12.79 -0.38
CA VAL A 15 3.82 12.65 -1.49
C VAL A 15 4.27 11.19 -1.61
N PHE A 16 4.64 10.55 -0.51
CA PHE A 16 5.00 9.12 -0.51
C PHE A 16 3.88 8.24 -1.05
N HIS A 17 2.64 8.44 -0.58
CA HIS A 17 1.49 7.71 -1.08
C HIS A 17 1.32 7.84 -2.59
N TRP A 18 1.30 9.07 -3.12
CA TRP A 18 1.05 9.30 -4.55
C TRP A 18 2.19 8.81 -5.44
N LEU A 19 3.44 8.89 -4.97
CA LEU A 19 4.58 8.29 -5.68
C LEU A 19 4.48 6.76 -5.72
N MET A 20 4.17 6.12 -4.58
CA MET A 20 3.97 4.66 -4.52
C MET A 20 2.78 4.24 -5.39
N ALA A 21 1.67 4.98 -5.36
CA ALA A 21 0.48 4.70 -6.17
C ALA A 21 0.80 4.78 -7.67
N GLY A 22 1.50 5.83 -8.12
CA GLY A 22 1.92 5.98 -9.52
C GLY A 22 2.84 4.86 -9.99
N ALA A 23 3.85 4.49 -9.18
CA ALA A 23 4.74 3.39 -9.49
C ALA A 23 4.01 2.03 -9.52
N MET A 24 3.12 1.79 -8.56
CA MET A 24 2.32 0.56 -8.50
C MET A 24 1.37 0.42 -9.69
N ILE A 25 0.68 1.48 -10.08
CA ILE A 25 -0.19 1.49 -11.28
C ILE A 25 0.66 1.21 -12.53
N THR A 26 1.83 1.84 -12.64
CA THR A 26 2.75 1.62 -13.76
C THR A 26 3.19 0.15 -13.84
N LEU A 27 3.59 -0.45 -12.71
CA LEU A 27 4.00 -1.85 -12.63
C LEU A 27 2.89 -2.81 -13.02
N VAL A 28 1.67 -2.60 -12.52
CA VAL A 28 0.51 -3.43 -12.87
C VAL A 28 0.18 -3.30 -14.35
N LEU A 29 0.09 -2.08 -14.89
CA LEU A 29 -0.23 -1.88 -16.30
C LEU A 29 0.82 -2.51 -17.22
N THR A 30 2.11 -2.23 -16.96
CA THR A 30 3.21 -2.78 -17.76
C THR A 30 3.33 -4.30 -17.65
N GLY A 31 3.04 -4.88 -16.48
CA GLY A 31 3.01 -6.34 -16.29
C GLY A 31 1.85 -7.02 -17.03
N LEU A 32 0.76 -6.30 -17.29
CA LEU A 32 -0.39 -6.79 -18.05
C LEU A 32 -0.30 -6.54 -19.56
N CYS A 33 0.54 -5.61 -20.03
CA CYS A 33 0.71 -5.32 -21.46
C CYS A 33 0.93 -6.57 -22.35
N PRO A 34 1.77 -7.55 -21.98
CA PRO A 34 1.98 -8.75 -22.80
C PRO A 34 0.73 -9.61 -22.96
N ILE A 35 -0.11 -9.65 -21.91
CA ILE A 35 -1.34 -10.44 -21.91
C ILE A 35 -2.35 -9.87 -22.91
N PHE A 36 -2.37 -8.55 -23.06
CA PHE A 36 -3.23 -7.85 -24.02
C PHE A 36 -2.59 -7.63 -25.40
N GLY A 37 -1.38 -8.15 -25.63
CA GLY A 37 -0.68 -7.99 -26.92
C GLY A 37 -0.27 -6.56 -27.26
N ILE A 38 -0.06 -5.71 -26.24
CA ILE A 38 0.32 -4.30 -26.45
C ILE A 38 1.83 -4.22 -26.73
N GLU A 39 2.19 -3.75 -27.94
CA GLU A 39 3.58 -3.56 -28.40
C GLU A 39 4.23 -2.29 -27.81
N LEU A 40 4.36 -2.25 -26.49
CA LEU A 40 5.12 -1.24 -25.76
C LEU A 40 6.46 -1.84 -25.33
N ASN A 41 7.50 -1.02 -25.14
CA ASN A 41 8.70 -1.46 -24.40
C ASN A 41 8.41 -1.54 -22.88
N TRP A 42 7.44 -2.38 -22.52
CA TRP A 42 6.91 -2.52 -21.18
C TRP A 42 7.99 -3.03 -20.23
N VAL A 43 8.92 -3.89 -20.68
CA VAL A 43 10.01 -4.43 -19.85
C VAL A 43 10.83 -3.30 -19.28
N GLN A 44 11.29 -2.37 -20.13
CA GLN A 44 12.13 -1.25 -19.69
C GLN A 44 11.40 -0.37 -18.68
N ILE A 45 10.14 -0.04 -18.93
CA ILE A 45 9.33 0.79 -18.02
C ILE A 45 9.09 0.04 -16.70
N HIS A 46 8.79 -1.26 -16.77
CA HIS A 46 8.44 -2.09 -15.62
C HIS A 46 9.60 -2.18 -14.62
N TRP A 47 10.80 -2.54 -15.06
CA TRP A 47 11.90 -2.71 -14.12
C TRP A 47 12.39 -1.37 -13.56
N ILE A 48 12.35 -0.28 -14.33
CA ILE A 48 12.68 1.07 -13.83
C ILE A 48 11.67 1.48 -12.75
N ALA A 49 10.37 1.30 -13.00
CA ALA A 49 9.33 1.56 -12.02
C ALA A 49 9.48 0.67 -10.77
N GLY A 50 9.92 -0.58 -10.96
CA GLY A 50 10.18 -1.54 -9.89
C GLY A 50 11.32 -1.13 -8.98
N ILE A 51 12.45 -0.67 -9.54
CA ILE A 51 13.57 -0.11 -8.77
C ILE A 51 13.13 1.16 -8.03
N LEU A 52 12.42 2.07 -8.71
CA LEU A 52 11.90 3.28 -8.08
C LEU A 52 11.00 2.96 -6.88
N LEU A 53 10.03 2.06 -7.05
CA LEU A 53 9.14 1.63 -5.98
C LEU A 53 9.92 0.97 -4.84
N THR A 54 10.93 0.14 -5.15
CA THR A 54 11.79 -0.51 -4.15
C THR A 54 12.50 0.52 -3.28
N VAL A 55 13.10 1.55 -3.88
CA VAL A 55 13.77 2.64 -3.15
C VAL A 55 12.79 3.40 -2.27
N ILE A 56 11.60 3.73 -2.79
CA ILE A 56 10.55 4.43 -2.04
C ILE A 56 10.09 3.60 -0.83
N ILE A 57 9.89 2.29 -1.01
CA ILE A 57 9.46 1.37 0.06
C ILE A 57 10.55 1.23 1.12
N ILE A 58 11.82 1.09 0.73
CA ILE A 58 12.93 1.03 1.70
C ILE A 58 12.95 2.30 2.55
N PHE A 59 12.86 3.47 1.92
CA PHE A 59 12.80 4.73 2.66
C PHE A 59 11.58 4.78 3.58
N HIS A 60 10.41 4.35 3.10
CA HIS A 60 9.19 4.29 3.91
C HIS A 60 9.36 3.39 5.14
N ILE A 61 9.95 2.21 4.98
CA ILE A 61 10.23 1.27 6.07
C ILE A 61 11.18 1.90 7.09
N VAL A 62 12.32 2.45 6.64
CA VAL A 62 13.31 3.09 7.52
C VAL A 62 12.66 4.21 8.33
N ARG A 63 11.93 5.12 7.67
CA ARG A 63 11.21 6.21 8.35
C ARG A 63 10.17 5.68 9.34
N SER A 64 9.46 4.62 8.98
CA SER A 64 8.42 4.02 9.81
C SER A 64 9.01 3.42 11.09
N VAL A 65 10.08 2.63 10.95
CA VAL A 65 10.81 2.01 12.08
C VAL A 65 11.37 3.07 13.04
N LEU A 66 11.93 4.16 12.51
CA LEU A 66 12.59 5.19 13.31
C LEU A 66 11.62 6.13 14.04
N ARG A 67 10.39 6.28 13.55
CA ARG A 67 9.44 7.29 14.09
C ARG A 67 8.19 6.70 14.74
N TYR A 68 7.83 5.45 14.43
CA TYR A 68 6.55 4.87 14.83
C TYR A 68 6.73 3.46 15.38
N ASN A 69 5.79 3.05 16.25
CA ASN A 69 5.74 1.69 16.74
C ASN A 69 5.09 0.77 15.69
N LEU A 70 5.88 -0.04 14.98
CA LEU A 70 5.39 -0.93 13.92
C LEU A 70 4.28 -1.90 14.39
N LEU A 71 4.32 -2.29 15.66
CA LEU A 71 3.34 -3.21 16.25
C LEU A 71 1.93 -2.59 16.33
N SER A 72 1.80 -1.25 16.31
CA SER A 72 0.49 -0.61 16.40
C SER A 72 -0.35 -0.79 15.13
N ILE A 73 0.28 -1.02 13.99
CA ILE A 73 -0.40 -1.25 12.71
C ILE A 73 -0.61 -2.75 12.49
N TRP A 74 0.32 -3.59 12.95
CA TRP A 74 0.24 -5.03 12.75
C TRP A 74 -1.01 -5.63 13.37
N VAL A 75 -1.77 -6.41 12.59
CA VAL A 75 -2.96 -7.11 13.06
C VAL A 75 -2.58 -8.53 13.45
N GLY A 76 -2.80 -8.88 14.71
CA GLY A 76 -2.61 -10.23 15.22
C GLY A 76 -3.89 -11.07 15.21
N PRO A 77 -3.80 -12.35 15.60
CA PRO A 77 -4.96 -13.24 15.69
C PRO A 77 -6.04 -12.75 16.66
N VAL A 78 -5.64 -12.05 17.73
CA VAL A 78 -6.55 -11.54 18.76
C VAL A 78 -7.45 -10.43 18.21
N GLU A 79 -6.90 -9.48 17.45
CA GLU A 79 -7.69 -8.42 16.82
C GLU A 79 -8.65 -8.98 15.77
N ILE A 80 -8.23 -9.98 15.01
CA ILE A 80 -9.09 -10.68 14.05
C ILE A 80 -10.26 -11.34 14.78
N TYR A 81 -9.98 -12.06 15.88
CA TYR A 81 -11.01 -12.71 16.68
C TYR A 81 -12.02 -11.69 17.25
N LYS A 82 -11.55 -10.57 17.82
CA LYS A 82 -12.41 -9.49 18.31
C LYS A 82 -13.29 -8.91 17.20
N PHE A 83 -12.72 -8.69 16.01
CA PHE A 83 -13.47 -8.19 14.86
C PHE A 83 -14.54 -9.17 14.37
N LEU A 84 -14.22 -10.47 14.32
CA LEU A 84 -15.18 -11.50 13.93
C LEU A 84 -16.34 -11.61 14.92
N ILE A 85 -16.06 -11.51 16.23
CA ILE A 85 -17.12 -11.45 17.25
C ILE A 85 -17.99 -10.21 17.07
N SER A 86 -17.39 -9.02 16.88
CA SER A 86 -18.17 -7.80 16.73
C SER A 86 -19.07 -7.83 15.50
N LEU A 87 -18.60 -8.41 14.40
CA LEU A 87 -19.41 -8.65 13.20
C LEU A 87 -20.58 -9.59 13.51
N ARG A 88 -20.33 -10.70 14.22
CA ARG A 88 -21.37 -11.66 14.61
C ARG A 88 -22.42 -11.05 15.55
N GLN A 89 -22.02 -10.12 16.41
CA GLN A 89 -22.90 -9.42 17.35
C GLN A 89 -23.60 -8.21 16.74
N GLY A 90 -23.31 -7.84 15.48
CA GLY A 90 -23.88 -6.66 14.83
C GLY A 90 -23.45 -5.33 15.45
N VAL A 91 -22.37 -5.32 16.24
CA VAL A 91 -21.88 -4.11 16.91
C VAL A 91 -21.00 -3.31 15.96
N VAL A 92 -21.42 -2.10 15.63
CA VAL A 92 -20.62 -1.16 14.83
C VAL A 92 -19.54 -0.54 15.70
N ILE A 93 -18.31 -1.04 15.58
CA ILE A 93 -17.15 -0.45 16.26
C ILE A 93 -16.62 0.70 15.40
N ARG A 94 -16.70 1.93 15.89
CA ARG A 94 -16.00 3.07 15.27
C ARG A 94 -14.50 2.85 15.44
N PRO A 95 -13.70 2.89 14.36
CA PRO A 95 -12.27 2.66 14.46
C PRO A 95 -11.57 3.85 15.14
N GLY A 96 -10.35 3.62 15.64
CA GLY A 96 -9.40 4.72 15.84
C GLY A 96 -8.92 5.27 14.49
N LYS A 97 -7.70 5.81 14.40
CA LYS A 97 -7.21 6.45 13.15
C LYS A 97 -7.34 5.57 11.90
N TYR A 98 -7.13 4.26 12.06
CA TYR A 98 -7.26 3.24 11.00
C TYR A 98 -8.18 2.10 11.44
N SER A 99 -9.04 1.66 10.52
CA SER A 99 -9.89 0.50 10.74
C SER A 99 -9.09 -0.81 10.69
N ILE A 100 -9.67 -1.88 11.24
CA ILE A 100 -9.08 -3.22 11.15
C ILE A 100 -8.87 -3.66 9.70
N ALA A 101 -9.81 -3.33 8.80
CA ALA A 101 -9.71 -3.61 7.38
C ALA A 101 -8.53 -2.85 6.74
N GLN A 102 -8.32 -1.59 7.09
CA GLN A 102 -7.17 -0.80 6.61
C GLN A 102 -5.84 -1.37 7.12
N ARG A 103 -5.80 -1.80 8.38
CA ARG A 103 -4.60 -2.43 8.96
C ARG A 103 -4.31 -3.80 8.34
N LEU A 104 -5.33 -4.62 8.09
CA LEU A 104 -5.20 -5.89 7.37
C LEU A 104 -4.73 -5.68 5.93
N MET A 105 -5.28 -4.70 5.22
CA MET A 105 -4.83 -4.31 3.89
C MET A 105 -3.35 -3.89 3.93
N HIS A 106 -2.94 -3.08 4.91
CA HIS A 106 -1.54 -2.70 5.06
C HIS A 106 -0.63 -3.92 5.30
N ASN A 107 -1.03 -4.86 6.15
CA ASN A 107 -0.28 -6.10 6.36
C ASN A 107 -0.14 -6.90 5.06
N ALA A 108 -1.24 -7.06 4.30
CA ALA A 108 -1.21 -7.73 3.00
C ALA A 108 -0.27 -7.01 2.02
N VAL A 109 -0.42 -5.69 1.86
CA VAL A 109 0.45 -4.86 1.01
C VAL A 109 1.91 -5.01 1.43
N THR A 110 2.22 -5.02 2.73
CA THR A 110 3.57 -5.19 3.25
C THR A 110 4.16 -6.54 2.81
N ILE A 111 3.46 -7.64 3.09
CA ILE A 111 3.93 -9.00 2.78
C ILE A 111 4.13 -9.16 1.27
N PHE A 112 3.11 -8.83 0.47
CA PHE A 112 3.16 -9.03 -0.97
C PHE A 112 4.12 -8.05 -1.66
N SER A 113 4.36 -6.85 -1.10
CA SER A 113 5.39 -5.94 -1.63
C SER A 113 6.77 -6.54 -1.46
N LEU A 114 7.07 -7.11 -0.29
CA LEU A 114 8.35 -7.78 -0.04
C LEU A 114 8.54 -8.97 -0.99
N VAL A 115 7.50 -9.79 -1.18
CA VAL A 115 7.54 -10.89 -2.15
C VAL A 115 7.79 -10.38 -3.57
N ALA A 116 7.05 -9.36 -4.02
CA ALA A 116 7.20 -8.78 -5.35
C ALA A 116 8.58 -8.14 -5.57
N ILE A 117 9.12 -7.43 -4.57
CA ILE A 117 10.46 -6.82 -4.64
C ILE A 117 11.51 -7.92 -4.73
N LEU A 118 11.51 -8.89 -3.82
CA LEU A 118 12.52 -9.95 -3.81
C LEU A 118 12.51 -10.75 -5.11
N THR A 119 11.34 -11.16 -5.56
CA THR A 119 11.19 -11.89 -6.82
C THR A 119 11.50 -11.02 -8.05
N GLY A 120 11.10 -9.75 -8.06
CA GLY A 120 11.39 -8.81 -9.15
C GLY A 120 12.88 -8.50 -9.29
N LEU A 121 13.60 -8.33 -8.17
CA LEU A 121 15.05 -8.17 -8.16
C LEU A 121 15.78 -9.43 -8.66
N LEU A 122 15.24 -10.63 -8.41
CA LEU A 122 15.78 -11.85 -9.02
C LEU A 122 15.49 -11.91 -10.52
N LEU A 123 14.28 -11.54 -10.96
CA LEU A 123 13.91 -11.52 -12.38
C LEU A 123 14.72 -10.52 -13.20
N LEU A 124 15.21 -9.46 -12.58
CA LEU A 124 16.16 -8.52 -13.17
C LEU A 124 17.46 -9.18 -13.67
N LEU A 125 17.88 -10.29 -13.07
CA LEU A 125 19.06 -11.06 -13.51
C LEU A 125 18.83 -11.83 -14.82
N ARG A 126 17.57 -11.93 -15.27
CA ARG A 126 17.19 -12.60 -16.53
C ARG A 126 17.08 -11.66 -17.72
N ILE A 127 17.29 -10.37 -17.53
CA ILE A 127 17.28 -9.38 -18.60
C ILE A 127 18.61 -8.64 -18.64
N ASP A 128 18.97 -8.16 -19.83
CA ASP A 128 20.14 -7.32 -20.01
C ASP A 128 19.83 -5.92 -19.44
N THR A 129 20.72 -5.42 -18.60
CA THR A 129 20.63 -4.06 -18.03
C THR A 129 21.94 -3.31 -18.29
N PRO A 130 21.98 -1.98 -18.12
CA PRO A 130 23.25 -1.25 -18.23
C PRO A 130 24.32 -1.68 -17.21
N LEU A 131 23.95 -2.45 -16.17
CA LEU A 131 24.83 -2.84 -15.08
C LEU A 131 25.30 -4.30 -15.17
N TRP A 132 24.58 -5.17 -15.89
CA TRP A 132 24.92 -6.58 -16.05
C TRP A 132 24.26 -7.19 -17.29
N GLU A 133 24.87 -8.26 -17.80
CA GLU A 133 24.29 -9.16 -18.80
C GLU A 133 23.40 -10.21 -18.15
N ARG A 134 22.40 -10.70 -18.88
CA ARG A 134 21.50 -11.75 -18.39
C ARG A 134 22.24 -13.08 -18.14
N ASP A 135 22.03 -13.68 -16.98
CA ASP A 135 22.52 -15.03 -16.68
C ASP A 135 21.37 -15.93 -16.18
N PRO A 136 20.82 -16.79 -17.06
CA PRO A 136 19.71 -17.66 -16.70
C PRO A 136 20.11 -18.85 -15.82
N TYR A 137 21.41 -19.11 -15.62
CA TYR A 137 21.93 -20.30 -14.95
C TYR A 137 22.23 -20.10 -13.45
N ILE A 138 22.03 -18.89 -12.93
CA ILE A 138 22.22 -18.57 -11.50
C ILE A 138 21.32 -19.42 -10.59
N LEU A 139 20.10 -19.75 -11.04
CA LEU A 139 19.15 -20.59 -10.31
C LEU A 139 18.73 -21.81 -11.15
N SER A 140 18.32 -22.88 -10.47
CA SER A 140 17.72 -24.06 -11.13
C SER A 140 16.40 -23.70 -11.83
N GLN A 141 15.99 -24.51 -12.81
CA GLN A 141 14.73 -24.32 -13.54
C GLN A 141 13.51 -24.30 -12.59
N SER A 142 13.50 -25.18 -11.58
CA SER A 142 12.43 -25.23 -10.59
C SER A 142 12.40 -23.98 -9.70
N ALA A 143 13.57 -23.47 -9.30
CA ALA A 143 13.66 -22.23 -8.52
C ALA A 143 13.16 -21.03 -9.34
N TRP A 144 13.52 -20.93 -10.62
CA TRP A 144 12.96 -19.90 -11.50
C TRP A 144 11.44 -20.01 -11.62
N GLY A 145 10.91 -21.21 -11.80
CA GLY A 145 9.47 -21.45 -11.83
C GLY A 145 8.77 -20.91 -10.58
N LEU A 146 9.34 -21.13 -9.39
CA LEU A 146 8.82 -20.59 -8.14
C LEU A 146 8.88 -19.05 -8.11
N VAL A 147 9.98 -18.44 -8.57
CA VAL A 147 10.11 -16.97 -8.65
C VAL A 147 9.01 -16.38 -9.54
N TYR A 148 8.76 -16.93 -10.73
CA TYR A 148 7.69 -16.47 -11.62
C TYR A 148 6.31 -16.62 -10.99
N VAL A 149 6.02 -17.76 -10.34
CA VAL A 149 4.72 -18.00 -9.68
C VAL A 149 4.51 -17.02 -8.53
N LEU A 150 5.51 -16.82 -7.68
CA LEU A 150 5.40 -15.90 -6.53
C LEU A 150 5.26 -14.44 -7.00
N HIS A 151 6.01 -14.02 -8.02
CA HIS A 151 5.90 -12.68 -8.59
C HIS A 151 4.52 -12.46 -9.22
N GLY A 152 4.05 -13.43 -10.03
CA GLY A 152 2.72 -13.38 -10.64
C GLY A 152 1.58 -13.40 -9.62
N LEU A 153 1.70 -14.21 -8.56
CA LEU A 153 0.73 -14.23 -7.45
C LEU A 153 0.68 -12.87 -6.74
N ALA A 154 1.83 -12.28 -6.44
CA ALA A 154 1.88 -10.94 -5.84
C ALA A 154 1.22 -9.90 -6.75
N ALA A 155 1.47 -9.95 -8.05
CA ALA A 155 0.83 -9.06 -9.02
C ALA A 155 -0.70 -9.20 -9.02
N LEU A 156 -1.25 -10.42 -9.02
CA LEU A 156 -2.70 -10.65 -8.96
C LEU A 156 -3.33 -10.13 -7.66
N VAL A 157 -2.64 -10.30 -6.54
CA VAL A 157 -3.07 -9.74 -5.25
C VAL A 157 -3.07 -8.21 -5.31
N PHE A 158 -2.04 -7.59 -5.89
CA PHE A 158 -1.98 -6.14 -6.04
C PHE A 158 -3.06 -5.58 -6.96
N VAL A 159 -3.35 -6.23 -8.10
CA VAL A 159 -4.48 -5.87 -8.96
C VAL A 159 -5.77 -5.80 -8.12
N THR A 160 -6.04 -6.86 -7.34
CA THR A 160 -7.23 -6.93 -6.49
C THR A 160 -7.25 -5.83 -5.43
N ILE A 161 -6.14 -5.65 -4.70
CA ILE A 161 -6.04 -4.64 -3.63
C ILE A 161 -6.23 -3.23 -4.19
N ILE A 162 -5.60 -2.90 -5.32
CA ILE A 162 -5.68 -1.57 -5.94
C ILE A 162 -7.12 -1.28 -6.36
N LEU A 163 -7.79 -2.23 -7.02
CA LEU A 163 -9.19 -2.06 -7.44
C LEU A 163 -10.10 -1.81 -6.24
N VAL A 164 -9.97 -2.63 -5.19
CA VAL A 164 -10.76 -2.48 -3.96
C VAL A 164 -10.44 -1.15 -3.26
N HIS A 165 -9.17 -0.78 -3.18
CA HIS A 165 -8.72 0.47 -2.56
C HIS A 165 -9.29 1.70 -3.28
N ILE A 166 -9.20 1.73 -4.62
CA ILE A 166 -9.74 2.81 -5.44
C ILE A 166 -11.26 2.88 -5.28
N TYR A 167 -11.96 1.74 -5.36
CA TYR A 167 -13.41 1.66 -5.16
C TYR A 167 -13.85 2.30 -3.83
N PHE A 168 -13.20 1.94 -2.72
CA PHE A 168 -13.53 2.53 -1.42
C PHE A 168 -13.13 4.01 -1.31
N ALA A 169 -12.11 4.45 -2.03
CA ALA A 169 -11.67 5.86 -2.04
C ALA A 169 -12.64 6.78 -2.78
N ILE A 170 -13.27 6.31 -3.87
CA ILE A 170 -14.20 7.09 -4.69
C ILE A 170 -15.66 7.01 -4.21
N ARG A 171 -15.94 6.13 -3.24
CA ARG A 171 -17.29 5.96 -2.70
C ARG A 171 -17.81 7.29 -2.09
N PRO A 172 -18.99 7.80 -2.49
CA PRO A 172 -19.50 9.12 -2.09
C PRO A 172 -19.47 9.38 -0.59
N GLU A 173 -19.89 8.40 0.21
CA GLU A 173 -19.97 8.48 1.68
C GLU A 173 -18.60 8.48 2.36
N LYS A 174 -17.53 8.30 1.59
CA LYS A 174 -16.14 8.17 2.05
C LYS A 174 -15.18 9.09 1.29
N LEU A 175 -15.68 9.98 0.43
CA LEU A 175 -14.85 10.91 -0.36
C LEU A 175 -13.95 11.82 0.49
N PHE A 176 -14.34 12.11 1.74
CA PHE A 176 -13.49 12.87 2.65
C PHE A 176 -12.14 12.17 2.93
N TYR A 177 -12.07 10.84 2.84
CA TYR A 177 -10.79 10.12 2.93
C TYR A 177 -9.90 10.41 1.72
N LEU A 178 -10.44 10.37 0.51
CA LEU A 178 -9.71 10.76 -0.70
C LEU A 178 -9.27 12.23 -0.62
N ARG A 179 -10.19 13.12 -0.23
CA ARG A 179 -9.88 14.54 0.00
C ARG A 179 -8.76 14.70 1.01
N SER A 180 -8.76 13.94 2.10
CA SER A 180 -7.70 14.00 3.11
C SER A 180 -6.35 13.49 2.59
N MET A 181 -6.34 12.55 1.65
CA MET A 181 -5.12 12.03 1.03
C MET A 181 -4.55 13.02 0.00
N VAL A 182 -5.40 13.83 -0.63
CA VAL A 182 -5.02 14.90 -1.56
C VAL A 182 -4.63 16.18 -0.81
N LEU A 183 -5.48 16.66 0.10
CA LEU A 183 -5.37 17.98 0.76
C LEU A 183 -4.78 17.91 2.18
N GLY A 184 -4.76 16.75 2.84
CA GLY A 184 -4.10 16.53 4.14
C GLY A 184 -5.00 16.61 5.37
N TRP A 185 -6.27 17.02 5.22
CA TRP A 185 -7.14 17.34 6.35
C TRP A 185 -8.54 16.71 6.25
N ILE A 186 -9.20 16.58 7.40
CA ILE A 186 -10.63 16.21 7.57
C ILE A 186 -11.32 17.23 8.48
N THR A 187 -12.65 17.33 8.42
CA THR A 187 -13.38 18.20 9.34
C THR A 187 -13.54 17.55 10.72
N LYS A 188 -13.77 18.36 11.76
CA LYS A 188 -14.07 17.85 13.11
C LYS A 188 -15.36 17.01 13.13
N ASP A 189 -16.36 17.38 12.32
CA ASP A 189 -17.62 16.64 12.19
C ASP A 189 -17.37 15.26 11.56
N GLU A 190 -16.68 15.20 10.42
CA GLU A 190 -16.31 13.94 9.75
C GLU A 190 -15.46 13.02 10.67
N LEU A 191 -14.58 13.61 11.46
CA LEU A 191 -13.79 12.90 12.46
C LEU A 191 -14.69 12.24 13.50
N SER A 192 -15.58 13.01 14.14
CA SER A 192 -16.46 12.52 15.21
C SER A 192 -17.50 11.50 14.74
N GLU A 193 -17.97 11.63 13.48
CA GLU A 193 -18.90 10.69 12.87
C GLU A 193 -18.22 9.36 12.52
N SER A 194 -16.97 9.40 12.06
CA SER A 194 -16.30 8.23 11.47
C SER A 194 -15.30 7.52 12.39
N HIS A 195 -14.83 8.18 13.45
CA HIS A 195 -13.78 7.65 14.34
C HIS A 195 -14.21 7.72 15.81
N ASP A 196 -13.70 6.80 16.62
CA ASP A 196 -13.87 6.83 18.07
C ASP A 196 -12.85 7.79 18.70
N PRO A 197 -13.28 8.89 19.36
CA PRO A 197 -12.38 9.85 20.00
C PRO A 197 -11.51 9.25 21.11
N LEU A 198 -11.95 8.15 21.74
CA LEU A 198 -11.17 7.46 22.76
C LEU A 198 -10.01 6.66 22.16
N LEU A 199 -10.20 6.16 20.93
CA LEU A 199 -9.20 5.38 20.20
C LEU A 199 -8.27 6.24 19.34
N TRP A 200 -8.70 7.45 18.98
CA TRP A 200 -7.88 8.43 18.28
C TRP A 200 -7.97 9.81 18.94
N LYS A 201 -7.08 10.03 19.91
CA LYS A 201 -6.82 11.36 20.45
C LYS A 201 -6.04 12.16 19.42
N VAL A 202 -6.66 13.20 18.88
CA VAL A 202 -5.98 14.17 18.02
C VAL A 202 -5.26 15.13 18.96
N ASP A 203 -3.93 15.14 18.92
CA ASP A 203 -3.15 16.11 19.68
C ASP A 203 -3.46 17.52 19.14
N GLU A 204 -3.86 18.43 20.02
CA GLU A 204 -4.14 19.84 19.70
C GLU A 204 -2.89 20.59 19.20
N GLU A 205 -1.70 20.01 19.33
CA GLU A 205 -0.40 20.58 18.90
C GLU A 205 -0.18 20.61 17.37
N SER A 206 -1.12 20.17 16.54
CA SER A 206 -0.99 20.29 15.07
C SER A 206 -1.28 21.70 14.53
N GLU A 207 -1.51 22.69 15.40
CA GLU A 207 -1.69 24.11 15.07
C GLU A 207 -0.40 24.96 15.11
N GLN A 208 0.80 24.36 15.19
CA GLN A 208 2.08 25.10 15.06
C GLN A 208 2.98 24.57 13.93
#